data_AF-A0A835GBK8-F1
#
_entry.id   AF-A0A835GBK8-F1
#
_cell.length_a   1.000
_cell.length_b   1.000
_cell.length_c   1.000
_cell.angle_alpha   90.00
_cell.angle_beta   90.00
_cell.angle_gamma   90.00
#
_symmetry.space_group_name_H-M   'P 1'
#
loop_
_entity.id
_entity.type
_entity.pdbx_description
1 polymer ?
#
loop_
_entity_poly.entity_id
_entity_poly.type
_entity_poly.pdbx_seq_one_letter_code
_entity_poly.pdbx_strand_id
1 'polypeptide(L)'
;MAVTRTLFVSVFIVVLISCKQCAARSTGDIIKNDLDVAEGFRIGFDGDITLRMPAVISRNVIIIINGIIDPHHATLTVELPSESGGQSCLIQYDFRENILNITQAADGNVYTTYTDLQISPELSVGPTFTLTLHARVDTSNEHLLGVTFNGNGDGDSEQLLCKIQNFEDIDKIVIKEGVAIVNSLFYKFK
;
A
#
# COMPACT_ATOMS: atom_id res chain seq x y z
N MET A 1 73.21 -7.82 24.39
CA MET A 1 72.61 -8.33 25.64
C MET A 1 71.11 -8.16 25.53
N ALA A 2 70.37 -9.28 25.56
CA ALA A 2 68.92 -9.30 25.66
C ALA A 2 68.51 -9.17 27.13
N VAL A 3 67.50 -8.35 27.42
CA VAL A 3 66.62 -8.52 28.57
C VAL A 3 65.20 -8.17 28.13
N THR A 4 64.38 -9.21 28.05
CA THR A 4 62.92 -9.20 27.90
C THR A 4 62.26 -8.89 29.26
N ARG A 5 61.15 -8.14 29.26
CA ARG A 5 60.02 -8.36 30.20
C ARG A 5 58.72 -7.64 29.77
N THR A 6 57.83 -8.49 29.27
CA THR A 6 56.36 -8.58 29.30
C THR A 6 55.51 -7.55 30.08
N LEU A 7 54.50 -7.01 29.37
CA LEU A 7 53.06 -6.84 29.68
C LEU A 7 52.60 -6.36 31.07
N PHE A 8 51.79 -5.29 31.11
CA PHE A 8 50.45 -5.31 31.74
C PHE A 8 49.55 -4.20 31.15
N VAL A 9 48.43 -4.62 30.57
CA VAL A 9 47.31 -3.80 30.09
C VAL A 9 46.37 -3.53 31.27
N SER A 10 45.89 -2.30 31.43
CA SER A 10 44.72 -2.00 32.28
C SER A 10 44.02 -0.75 31.76
N VAL A 11 42.98 -0.98 30.95
CA VAL A 11 42.08 0.03 30.41
C VAL A 11 40.98 0.30 31.44
N PHE A 12 40.90 1.52 31.97
CA PHE A 12 39.76 1.98 32.76
C PHE A 12 38.81 2.78 31.84
N ILE A 13 37.69 2.17 31.45
CA ILE A 13 36.59 2.87 30.77
C ILE A 13 35.60 3.31 31.84
N VAL A 14 35.50 4.62 32.05
CA VAL A 14 34.45 5.24 32.87
C VAL A 14 33.26 5.54 31.96
N VAL A 15 32.18 4.77 32.10
CA VAL A 15 30.92 5.01 31.40
C VAL A 15 30.13 6.07 32.18
N LEU A 16 30.13 7.31 31.67
CA LEU A 16 29.21 8.36 32.10
C LEU A 16 27.87 8.16 31.40
N ILE A 17 26.92 7.53 32.09
CA ILE A 17 25.52 7.46 31.65
C ILE A 17 24.87 8.81 31.99
N SER A 18 24.86 9.73 31.02
CA SER A 18 24.06 10.95 31.11
C SER A 18 22.58 10.59 30.95
N CYS A 19 21.89 10.51 32.08
CA CYS A 19 20.45 10.40 32.17
C CYS A 19 19.80 11.70 31.65
N LYS A 20 19.04 11.62 30.56
CA LYS A 20 18.01 12.62 30.22
C LYS A 20 16.66 11.92 30.27
N GLN A 21 15.90 12.22 31.32
CA GLN A 21 14.51 11.79 31.46
C GLN A 21 13.62 12.49 30.42
N CYS A 22 12.58 11.75 30.04
CA CYS A 22 11.52 12.05 29.09
C CYS A 22 10.84 13.43 29.26
N ALA A 23 10.44 13.99 28.12
CA ALA A 23 9.20 14.77 28.00
C ALA A 23 8.52 14.35 26.69
N ALA A 24 7.28 13.89 26.80
CA ALA A 24 6.45 13.38 25.71
C ALA A 24 5.81 14.52 24.89
N ARG A 25 5.70 14.35 23.55
CA ARG A 25 4.41 14.17 22.86
C ARG A 25 4.55 14.04 21.33
N SER A 26 3.75 13.09 20.84
CA SER A 26 3.09 13.01 19.52
C SER A 26 3.96 12.92 18.28
N THR A 27 4.24 11.68 17.88
CA THR A 27 4.53 11.37 16.47
C THR A 27 3.80 10.08 16.16
N GLY A 28 2.55 10.22 15.70
CA GLY A 28 1.84 9.13 15.05
C GLY A 28 2.34 8.98 13.60
N ASP A 29 3.66 8.88 13.43
CA ASP A 29 4.28 8.51 12.17
C ASP A 29 4.88 7.13 12.38
N ILE A 30 4.28 6.13 11.75
CA ILE A 30 4.78 4.76 11.69
C ILE A 30 6.09 4.81 10.91
N ILE A 31 7.22 4.92 11.60
CA ILE A 31 8.54 4.65 11.02
C ILE A 31 9.38 3.90 12.05
N LYS A 32 9.55 2.59 11.85
CA LYS A 32 10.88 1.93 11.84
C LYS A 32 10.78 0.43 11.62
N ASN A 33 11.53 -0.03 10.62
CA ASN A 33 12.25 -1.29 10.56
C ASN A 33 11.50 -2.54 11.05
N ASP A 34 10.66 -3.11 10.19
CA ASP A 34 10.82 -4.50 9.78
C ASP A 34 9.98 -4.70 8.50
N LEU A 35 10.68 -5.09 7.44
CA LEU A 35 10.12 -5.41 6.15
C LEU A 35 9.50 -6.81 6.24
N ASP A 36 8.40 -6.96 6.97
CA ASP A 36 7.55 -8.14 6.94
C ASP A 36 6.15 -7.75 7.46
N VAL A 37 5.18 -7.77 6.54
CA VAL A 37 3.78 -8.09 6.84
C VAL A 37 3.14 -7.33 8.02
N ALA A 38 2.39 -6.27 7.71
CA ALA A 38 1.44 -5.70 8.67
C ALA A 38 0.15 -6.56 8.65
N GLU A 39 0.25 -7.79 9.16
CA GLU A 39 -0.91 -8.65 9.44
C GLU A 39 -1.53 -8.28 10.78
N GLY A 40 -2.87 -8.17 10.82
CA GLY A 40 -3.61 -8.08 12.08
C GLY A 40 -3.76 -6.69 12.70
N PHE A 41 -3.43 -5.61 11.98
CA PHE A 41 -3.83 -4.27 12.42
C PHE A 41 -5.29 -4.02 12.04
N ARG A 42 -6.08 -3.51 12.99
CA ARG A 42 -7.46 -3.07 12.75
C ARG A 42 -7.51 -1.59 13.04
N ILE A 43 -7.69 -0.79 12.01
CA ILE A 43 -7.94 0.63 12.17
C ILE A 43 -9.41 0.84 11.76
N GLY A 44 -10.19 1.52 12.60
CA GLY A 44 -11.56 1.96 12.31
C GLY A 44 -11.61 3.48 12.28
N PHE A 45 -12.55 4.09 11.54
CA PHE A 45 -12.33 5.45 11.04
C PHE A 45 -13.58 6.35 10.99
N ASP A 46 -13.33 7.65 11.19
CA ASP A 46 -14.07 8.77 10.61
C ASP A 46 -13.10 9.50 9.64
N GLY A 47 -13.21 9.28 8.33
CA GLY A 47 -12.40 9.95 7.29
C GLY A 47 -11.36 9.08 6.54
N ASP A 48 -10.51 9.74 5.72
CA ASP A 48 -9.55 9.08 4.83
C ASP A 48 -8.45 8.29 5.56
N ILE A 49 -8.10 7.13 5.00
CA ILE A 49 -7.05 6.22 5.50
C ILE A 49 -5.84 6.32 4.59
N THR A 50 -4.68 6.71 5.13
CA THR A 50 -3.43 6.72 4.35
C THR A 50 -2.53 5.56 4.77
N LEU A 51 -2.21 4.68 3.83
CA LEU A 51 -1.27 3.58 3.98
C LEU A 51 0.01 3.92 3.21
N ARG A 52 1.10 4.23 3.92
CA ARG A 52 2.40 4.47 3.27
C ARG A 52 3.02 3.15 2.83
N MET A 53 3.63 3.16 1.64
CA MET A 53 4.41 2.04 1.15
C MET A 53 5.64 1.84 2.03
N PRO A 54 5.90 0.62 2.53
CA PRO A 54 7.07 0.35 3.36
C PRO A 54 8.38 0.32 2.55
N ALA A 55 8.28 0.15 1.23
CA ALA A 55 9.37 0.16 0.27
C ALA A 55 8.89 0.63 -1.10
N VAL A 56 9.83 1.04 -1.94
CA VAL A 56 9.56 1.36 -3.35
C VAL A 56 8.97 0.13 -4.03
N ILE A 57 7.88 0.33 -4.80
CA ILE A 57 7.27 -0.74 -5.58
C ILE A 57 8.28 -1.18 -6.64
N SER A 58 8.48 -2.49 -6.79
CA SER A 58 9.28 -3.04 -7.88
C SER A 58 8.40 -3.90 -8.79
N ARG A 59 8.93 -4.24 -9.96
CA ARG A 59 8.30 -5.22 -10.84
C ARG A 59 8.00 -6.51 -10.06
N ASN A 60 6.88 -7.15 -10.35
CA ASN A 60 6.39 -8.39 -9.77
C ASN A 60 6.02 -8.32 -8.27
N VAL A 61 5.89 -7.13 -7.70
CA VAL A 61 5.29 -6.95 -6.37
C VAL A 61 3.78 -7.07 -6.46
N ILE A 62 3.19 -7.81 -5.52
CA ILE A 62 1.75 -7.89 -5.32
C ILE A 62 1.43 -7.24 -3.98
N ILE A 63 0.55 -6.24 -3.99
CA ILE A 63 0.07 -5.54 -2.80
C ILE A 63 -1.36 -6.00 -2.54
N ILE A 64 -1.68 -6.47 -1.34
CA ILE A 64 -3.03 -6.96 -0.99
C ILE A 64 -3.56 -6.19 0.21
N ILE A 65 -4.74 -5.61 0.08
CA ILE A 65 -5.45 -4.90 1.13
C ILE A 65 -6.71 -5.69 1.44
N ASN A 66 -6.86 -6.11 2.70
CA ASN A 66 -8.11 -6.69 3.17
C ASN A 66 -8.78 -5.76 4.17
N GLY A 67 -10.10 -5.69 4.10
CA GLY A 67 -10.86 -4.88 5.03
C GLY A 67 -12.33 -5.28 5.12
N ILE A 68 -13.08 -4.47 5.84
CA ILE A 68 -14.51 -4.56 6.06
C ILE A 68 -15.15 -3.32 5.46
N ILE A 69 -16.17 -3.52 4.63
CA ILE A 69 -16.94 -2.45 4.00
C ILE A 69 -17.80 -1.76 5.04
N ASP A 70 -17.94 -0.44 4.91
CA ASP A 70 -18.98 0.28 5.63
C ASP A 70 -20.31 0.22 4.84
N PRO A 71 -21.35 -0.48 5.35
CA PRO A 71 -22.62 -0.63 4.64
C PRO A 71 -23.40 0.70 4.49
N HIS A 72 -23.00 1.77 5.17
CA HIS A 72 -23.63 3.09 5.02
C HIS A 72 -23.18 3.83 3.76
N HIS A 73 -22.08 3.40 3.14
CA HIS A 73 -21.57 3.96 1.89
C HIS A 73 -22.02 3.13 0.68
N ALA A 74 -22.31 3.81 -0.43
CA ALA A 74 -22.66 3.16 -1.69
C ALA A 74 -21.42 2.70 -2.48
N THR A 75 -20.25 3.28 -2.17
CA THR A 75 -19.01 3.12 -2.91
C THR A 75 -17.82 2.92 -1.98
N LEU A 76 -16.83 2.17 -2.45
CA LEU A 76 -15.48 2.15 -1.90
C LEU A 76 -14.54 2.84 -2.88
N THR A 77 -13.72 3.77 -2.39
CA THR A 77 -12.81 4.56 -3.21
C THR A 77 -11.40 4.46 -2.67
N VAL A 78 -10.47 4.00 -3.51
CA VAL A 78 -9.04 3.89 -3.25
C VAL A 78 -8.27 4.72 -4.26
N GLU A 79 -7.41 5.59 -3.78
CA GLU A 79 -6.55 6.46 -4.56
C GLU A 79 -5.09 6.04 -4.41
N LEU A 80 -4.36 6.03 -5.52
CA LEU A 80 -2.91 5.93 -5.57
C LEU A 80 -2.39 7.27 -6.12
N PRO A 81 -2.09 8.23 -5.24
CA PRO A 81 -1.65 9.55 -5.64
C PRO A 81 -0.25 9.51 -6.24
N SER A 82 -0.02 10.40 -7.20
CA SER A 82 1.28 10.65 -7.84
C SER A 82 2.08 11.66 -7.02
N GLU A 83 3.24 11.27 -6.50
CA GLU A 83 4.15 12.16 -5.77
C GLU A 83 4.81 13.22 -6.66
N SER A 84 4.99 12.94 -7.95
CA SER A 84 5.49 13.87 -8.95
C SER A 84 4.47 14.95 -9.37
N GLY A 85 3.24 14.89 -8.83
CA GLY A 85 2.17 15.84 -9.13
C GLY A 85 1.39 15.51 -10.42
N GLY A 86 1.52 14.27 -10.92
CA GLY A 86 0.69 13.72 -11.99
C GLY A 86 -0.75 13.44 -11.54
N GLN A 87 -1.54 12.83 -12.42
CA GLN A 87 -2.88 12.37 -12.03
C GLN A 87 -2.77 11.17 -11.10
N SER A 88 -3.69 11.05 -10.15
CA SER A 88 -3.78 9.88 -9.29
C SER A 88 -4.48 8.73 -10.02
N CYS A 89 -4.08 7.51 -9.68
CA CYS A 89 -4.92 6.36 -9.97
C CYS A 89 -6.12 6.37 -9.03
N LEU A 90 -7.33 6.16 -9.54
CA LEU A 90 -8.52 5.99 -8.69
C LEU A 90 -9.17 4.65 -8.98
N ILE A 91 -9.42 3.87 -7.94
CA ILE A 91 -10.12 2.59 -8.00
C ILE A 91 -11.38 2.76 -7.18
N GLN A 92 -12.54 2.72 -7.83
CA GLN A 92 -13.83 2.91 -7.20
C GLN A 92 -14.71 1.70 -7.47
N TYR A 93 -15.29 1.13 -6.43
CA TYR A 93 -16.25 0.04 -6.55
C TYR A 93 -17.61 0.48 -6.03
N ASP A 94 -18.64 0.37 -6.87
CA ASP A 94 -20.04 0.65 -6.54
C ASP A 94 -20.73 -0.63 -6.09
N PHE A 95 -21.17 -0.67 -4.83
CA PHE A 95 -21.81 -1.84 -4.22
C PHE A 95 -23.22 -2.09 -4.75
N ARG A 96 -23.91 -1.07 -5.26
CA ARG A 96 -25.30 -1.15 -5.74
C ARG A 96 -25.35 -1.70 -7.14
N GLU A 97 -24.53 -1.15 -8.00
CA GLU A 97 -24.45 -1.53 -9.41
C GLU A 97 -23.48 -2.70 -9.64
N ASN A 98 -22.63 -2.99 -8.65
CA ASN A 98 -21.63 -4.05 -8.70
C ASN A 98 -20.59 -3.81 -9.82
N ILE A 99 -20.14 -2.55 -9.92
CA ILE A 99 -19.26 -2.04 -10.96
C ILE A 99 -17.93 -1.59 -10.35
N LEU A 100 -16.82 -1.98 -10.99
CA LEU A 100 -15.47 -1.52 -10.65
C LEU A 100 -14.98 -0.51 -11.71
N ASN A 101 -14.80 0.74 -11.29
CA ASN A 101 -14.27 1.83 -12.10
C ASN A 101 -12.80 2.08 -11.77
N ILE A 102 -11.95 2.27 -12.78
CA ILE A 102 -10.54 2.61 -12.60
C ILE A 102 -10.19 3.84 -13.44
N THR A 103 -9.65 4.88 -12.83
CA THR A 103 -9.10 6.06 -13.50
C THR A 103 -7.57 5.95 -13.52
N GLN A 104 -6.95 6.17 -14.68
CA GLN A 104 -5.52 6.01 -14.87
C GLN A 104 -4.73 7.28 -14.47
N ALA A 105 -3.48 7.10 -14.06
CA ALA A 105 -2.58 8.19 -13.63
C ALA A 105 -1.75 8.81 -14.78
N ALA A 106 -1.46 8.03 -15.82
CA ALA A 106 -0.49 8.41 -16.85
C ALA A 106 -1.10 8.96 -18.16
N ASP A 107 -2.43 9.06 -18.27
CA ASP A 107 -3.08 9.54 -19.50
C ASP A 107 -4.08 10.67 -19.22
N GLY A 108 -3.56 11.90 -19.22
CA GLY A 108 -4.22 13.12 -18.76
C GLY A 108 -5.56 13.49 -19.43
N ASN A 109 -5.99 12.74 -20.44
CA ASN A 109 -7.19 12.99 -21.24
C ASN A 109 -8.11 11.77 -21.38
N VAL A 110 -7.81 10.64 -20.73
CA VAL A 110 -8.60 9.41 -20.90
C VAL A 110 -9.13 8.98 -19.54
N TYR A 111 -10.35 9.41 -19.24
CA TYR A 111 -11.21 8.63 -18.36
C TYR A 111 -11.53 7.35 -19.11
N THR A 112 -10.67 6.34 -19.01
CA THR A 112 -11.06 4.99 -19.40
C THR A 112 -11.95 4.46 -18.30
N THR A 113 -13.22 4.85 -18.34
CA THR A 113 -14.25 4.19 -17.55
C THR A 113 -14.32 2.76 -18.04
N TYR A 114 -13.68 1.84 -17.33
CA TYR A 114 -13.94 0.41 -17.51
C TYR A 114 -15.29 0.13 -16.88
N THR A 115 -16.31 0.54 -17.63
CA THR A 115 -17.71 0.33 -17.31
C THR A 115 -18.01 -1.15 -17.58
N ASP A 116 -18.52 -1.84 -16.57
CA ASP A 116 -19.19 -3.14 -16.68
C ASP A 116 -18.34 -4.42 -16.66
N LEU A 117 -17.27 -4.48 -15.85
CA LEU A 117 -16.94 -5.78 -15.24
C LEU A 117 -17.90 -6.01 -14.08
N GLN A 118 -19.11 -6.46 -14.43
CA GLN A 118 -20.08 -7.00 -13.48
C GLN A 118 -19.36 -8.09 -12.69
N ILE A 119 -18.98 -7.80 -11.46
CA ILE A 119 -18.44 -8.83 -10.58
C ILE A 119 -19.59 -9.82 -10.34
N SER A 120 -19.39 -11.11 -10.59
CA SER A 120 -20.47 -12.09 -10.42
C SER A 120 -21.12 -11.93 -9.03
N PRO A 121 -22.45 -12.05 -8.86
CA PRO A 121 -23.09 -11.99 -7.54
C PRO A 121 -22.48 -12.96 -6.52
N GLU A 122 -21.84 -14.05 -6.97
CA GLU A 122 -21.12 -14.98 -6.11
C GLU A 122 -19.81 -14.40 -5.52
N LEU A 123 -19.27 -13.38 -6.17
CA LEU A 123 -18.14 -12.55 -5.76
C LEU A 123 -18.61 -11.21 -5.16
N SER A 124 -19.92 -10.95 -5.18
CA SER A 124 -20.51 -9.75 -4.57
C SER A 124 -20.33 -9.81 -3.06
N VAL A 125 -19.99 -8.65 -2.52
CA VAL A 125 -19.20 -8.58 -1.31
C VAL A 125 -20.04 -8.93 -0.09
N GLY A 126 -19.57 -9.90 0.69
CA GLY A 126 -19.94 -9.97 2.11
C GLY A 126 -19.48 -8.71 2.84
N PRO A 127 -19.45 -8.67 4.18
CA PRO A 127 -18.93 -7.50 4.89
C PRO A 127 -17.44 -7.23 4.60
N THR A 128 -16.72 -8.12 3.91
CA THR A 128 -15.27 -8.07 3.73
C THR A 128 -14.85 -7.91 2.28
N PHE A 129 -13.83 -7.10 2.01
CA PHE A 129 -13.25 -6.95 0.67
C PHE A 129 -11.76 -7.34 0.65
N THR A 130 -11.28 -7.69 -0.55
CA THR A 130 -9.88 -7.90 -0.88
C THR A 130 -9.56 -7.12 -2.16
N LEU A 131 -8.71 -6.10 -2.06
CA LEU A 131 -8.14 -5.38 -3.20
C LEU A 131 -6.70 -5.84 -3.41
N THR A 132 -6.36 -6.27 -4.62
CA THR A 132 -4.99 -6.65 -4.97
C THR A 132 -4.46 -5.79 -6.11
N LEU A 133 -3.23 -5.30 -5.95
CA LEU A 133 -2.49 -4.55 -6.96
C LEU A 133 -1.29 -5.38 -7.43
N HIS A 134 -1.16 -5.57 -8.73
CA HIS A 134 -0.11 -6.36 -9.37
C HIS A 134 0.84 -5.43 -10.12
N ALA A 135 2.01 -5.17 -9.56
CA ALA A 135 3.03 -4.34 -10.19
C ALA A 135 3.68 -5.09 -11.35
N ARG A 136 3.48 -4.60 -12.57
CA ARG A 136 4.00 -5.21 -13.78
C ARG A 136 4.55 -4.17 -14.75
N VAL A 137 5.42 -4.65 -15.63
CA VAL A 137 5.95 -3.86 -16.75
C VAL A 137 5.55 -4.58 -18.01
N ASP A 138 4.89 -3.86 -18.91
CA ASP A 138 4.41 -4.40 -20.18
C ASP A 138 5.58 -4.57 -21.19
N THR A 139 5.24 -5.03 -22.40
CA THR A 139 6.21 -5.18 -23.48
C THR A 139 6.76 -3.85 -24.01
N SER A 140 6.05 -2.75 -23.79
CA SER A 140 6.43 -1.39 -24.19
C SER A 140 7.25 -0.65 -23.11
N ASN A 141 7.59 -1.34 -22.02
CA ASN A 141 8.31 -0.81 -20.87
C ASN A 141 7.53 0.26 -20.08
N GLU A 142 6.19 0.19 -20.11
CA GLU A 142 5.29 1.00 -19.31
C GLU A 142 5.04 0.35 -17.94
N HIS A 143 4.99 1.18 -16.90
CA HIS A 143 4.72 0.74 -15.54
C HIS A 143 3.21 0.67 -15.30
N LEU A 144 2.73 -0.49 -14.89
CA LEU A 144 1.31 -0.79 -14.72
C LEU A 144 1.04 -1.40 -13.35
N LEU A 145 -0.13 -1.09 -12.79
CA LEU A 145 -0.70 -1.77 -11.65
C LEU A 145 -1.97 -2.50 -12.10
N GLY A 146 -1.89 -3.82 -12.25
CA GLY A 146 -3.07 -4.66 -12.46
C GLY A 146 -3.93 -4.67 -11.20
N VAL A 147 -5.24 -4.53 -11.33
CA VAL A 147 -6.19 -4.40 -10.22
C VAL A 147 -7.09 -5.63 -10.19
N THR A 148 -7.22 -6.26 -9.03
CA THR A 148 -8.30 -7.24 -8.80
C THR A 148 -9.04 -6.91 -7.53
N PHE A 149 -10.35 -7.09 -7.56
CA PHE A 149 -11.25 -6.86 -6.43
C PHE A 149 -12.03 -8.13 -6.17
N ASN A 150 -11.92 -8.66 -4.95
CA ASN A 150 -12.46 -9.96 -4.53
C ASN A 150 -12.14 -11.12 -5.48
N GLY A 151 -10.97 -11.08 -6.14
CA GLY A 151 -10.56 -12.13 -7.06
C GLY A 151 -11.34 -12.17 -8.38
N ASN A 152 -11.93 -11.06 -8.82
CA ASN A 152 -12.60 -10.93 -10.13
C ASN A 152 -11.67 -11.10 -11.35
N GLY A 153 -10.40 -11.44 -11.16
CA GLY A 153 -9.41 -11.66 -12.21
C GLY A 153 -8.09 -12.16 -11.64
N ASP A 154 -7.10 -12.32 -12.52
CA ASP A 154 -5.74 -12.79 -12.21
C ASP A 154 -4.70 -11.65 -12.11
N GLY A 155 -5.14 -10.41 -12.33
CA GLY A 155 -4.28 -9.22 -12.35
C GLY A 155 -3.62 -8.97 -13.70
N ASP A 156 -3.85 -9.85 -14.69
CA ASP A 156 -3.27 -9.72 -16.02
C ASP A 156 -4.20 -9.04 -17.06
N SER A 157 -5.43 -8.73 -16.65
CA SER A 157 -6.43 -8.06 -17.50
C SER A 157 -5.96 -6.69 -17.99
N GLU A 158 -6.00 -6.49 -19.31
CA GLU A 158 -5.80 -5.20 -19.96
C GLU A 158 -6.90 -4.17 -19.64
N GLN A 159 -8.02 -4.63 -19.08
CA GLN A 159 -9.13 -3.77 -18.66
C GLN A 159 -9.06 -3.39 -17.18
N LEU A 160 -8.41 -4.20 -16.36
CA LEU A 160 -8.28 -3.94 -14.92
C LEU A 160 -6.85 -3.52 -14.61
N LEU A 161 -6.45 -2.36 -15.14
CA LEU A 161 -5.12 -1.84 -14.88
C LEU A 161 -5.13 -0.34 -14.71
N CYS A 162 -4.11 0.10 -13.97
CA CYS A 162 -3.78 1.49 -13.83
C CYS A 162 -2.39 1.75 -14.39
N LYS A 163 -2.34 2.56 -15.45
CA LYS A 163 -1.09 3.03 -16.01
C LYS A 163 -0.53 4.15 -15.15
N ILE A 164 0.72 4.00 -14.73
CA ILE A 164 1.44 4.95 -13.88
C ILE A 164 2.73 5.38 -14.57
N GLN A 165 3.30 6.52 -14.18
CA GLN A 165 4.54 7.02 -14.80
C GLN A 165 5.72 6.11 -14.43
N ASN A 166 5.93 5.91 -13.13
CA ASN A 166 6.88 4.96 -12.59
C ASN A 166 6.40 4.43 -11.24
N PHE A 167 7.05 3.37 -10.76
CA PHE A 167 6.72 2.79 -9.48
C PHE A 167 7.12 3.67 -8.28
N GLU A 168 8.15 4.51 -8.43
CA GLU A 168 8.61 5.42 -7.37
C GLU A 168 7.64 6.57 -7.11
N ASP A 169 6.75 6.85 -8.06
CA ASP A 169 5.74 7.90 -8.01
C ASP A 169 4.60 7.58 -7.04
N ILE A 170 4.44 6.31 -6.66
CA ILE A 170 3.39 5.84 -5.76
C ILE A 170 4.02 5.45 -4.41
N ASP A 171 3.99 6.38 -3.45
CA ASP A 171 4.53 6.18 -2.09
C ASP A 171 3.46 5.82 -1.05
N LYS A 172 2.18 5.90 -1.42
CA LYS A 172 1.05 5.64 -0.52
C LYS A 172 -0.20 5.20 -1.25
N ILE A 173 -1.10 4.54 -0.51
CA ILE A 173 -2.49 4.27 -0.87
C ILE A 173 -3.37 5.10 0.05
N VAL A 174 -4.37 5.79 -0.50
CA VAL A 174 -5.38 6.52 0.27
C VAL A 174 -6.75 5.90 0.05
N ILE A 175 -7.40 5.42 1.11
CA ILE A 175 -8.78 4.94 1.05
C ILE A 175 -9.68 6.08 1.53
N LYS A 176 -10.51 6.62 0.66
CA LYS A 176 -11.33 7.81 0.95
C LYS A 176 -12.65 7.49 1.62
N GLU A 177 -13.29 6.41 1.21
CA GLU A 177 -14.63 6.03 1.70
C GLU A 177 -14.93 4.55 1.50
N GLY A 178 -16.03 4.09 2.08
CA GLY A 178 -16.57 2.74 1.87
C GLY A 178 -15.91 1.64 2.68
N VAL A 179 -15.01 1.99 3.59
CA VAL A 179 -14.27 1.04 4.42
C VAL A 179 -14.48 1.37 5.90
N ALA A 180 -15.11 0.44 6.62
CA ALA A 180 -15.25 0.52 8.06
C ALA A 180 -13.96 0.15 8.79
N ILE A 181 -13.26 -0.88 8.31
CA ILE A 181 -12.03 -1.40 8.93
C ILE A 181 -11.05 -1.86 7.85
N VAL A 182 -9.76 -1.54 7.99
CA VAL A 182 -8.69 -2.25 7.27
C VAL A 182 -8.11 -3.29 8.21
N ASN A 183 -8.08 -4.56 7.79
CA ASN A 183 -7.64 -5.69 8.60
C ASN A 183 -6.16 -6.05 8.38
N SER A 184 -5.63 -5.80 7.19
CA SER A 184 -4.27 -6.19 6.82
C SER A 184 -3.82 -5.55 5.52
N LEU A 185 -2.51 -5.33 5.40
CA LEU A 185 -1.81 -4.93 4.19
C LEU A 185 -0.62 -5.88 3.97
N PHE A 186 -0.59 -6.54 2.81
CA PHE A 186 0.43 -7.50 2.45
C PHE A 186 1.24 -7.04 1.25
N TYR A 187 2.51 -7.43 1.24
CA TYR A 187 3.41 -7.32 0.10
C TYR A 187 3.96 -8.71 -0.20
N LYS A 188 3.76 -9.19 -1.42
CA LYS A 188 4.34 -10.44 -1.90
C LYS A 188 5.27 -10.16 -3.07
N PHE A 189 6.47 -10.71 -3.01
CA PHE A 189 7.43 -10.68 -4.10
C PHE A 189 7.27 -11.96 -4.92
N LYS A 190 7.00 -11.84 -6.22
CA LYS A 190 6.87 -12.96 -7.15
C LYS A 190 8.15 -13.18 -7.95
#